data_AF-A0A3D0H2Y4-F1
#
_entry.id   AF-A0A3D0H2Y4-F1
#
_cell.length_a   1.000
_cell.length_b   1.000
_cell.length_c   1.000
_cell.angle_alpha   90.00
_cell.angle_beta   90.00
_cell.angle_gamma   90.00
#
_symmetry.space_group_name_H-M   'P 1'
#
loop_
_entity.id
_entity.type
_entity.pdbx_description
1 polymer ?
#
loop_
_entity_poly.entity_id
_entity_poly.type
_entity_poly.pdbx_seq_one_letter_code
_entity_poly.pdbx_strand_id
1 'polypeptide(L)' 'MMLKAFHGVFYQLVRLAVPTMAVVRGQCLGGGMELALFCNFIVADRTAMFGQPEIILGVFPPPASVMLPRKVGQSHADDL' A
#
# COMPACT_ATOMS: atom_id res chain seq x y z
N MET A 1 -7.51 -8.49 18.18
CA MET A 1 -6.56 -7.35 18.30
C MET A 1 -6.42 -6.69 16.94
N MET A 2 -6.41 -5.35 16.90
CA MET A 2 -6.52 -4.51 15.69
C MET A 2 -5.57 -4.90 14.55
N LEU A 3 -4.29 -5.18 14.83
CA LEU A 3 -3.30 -5.59 13.82
C LEU A 3 -3.66 -6.89 13.09
N LYS A 4 -4.28 -7.86 13.77
CA LYS A 4 -4.73 -9.11 13.13
C LYS A 4 -5.85 -8.84 12.13
N ALA A 5 -6.77 -7.93 12.46
CA ALA A 5 -7.83 -7.54 11.54
C ALA A 5 -7.26 -6.80 10.33
N PHE A 6 -6.34 -5.87 10.55
CA PHE A 6 -5.66 -5.13 9.48
C PHE A 6 -4.90 -6.06 8.52
N HIS A 7 -4.04 -6.94 9.05
CA HIS A 7 -3.34 -7.94 8.23
C HIS A 7 -4.30 -8.87 7.49
N GLY A 8 -5.44 -9.20 8.13
CA GLY A 8 -6.51 -10.00 7.53
C GLY A 8 -7.01 -9.44 6.20
N VAL A 9 -7.12 -8.11 6.07
CA VAL A 9 -7.58 -7.47 4.83
C VAL A 9 -6.67 -7.82 3.65
N PHE A 10 -5.35 -7.74 3.82
CA PHE A 10 -4.39 -8.04 2.75
C PHE A 10 -4.42 -9.52 2.36
N TYR A 11 -4.50 -10.42 3.34
CA TYR A 11 -4.61 -11.86 3.06
C TYR A 11 -5.89 -12.20 2.27
N GLN A 12 -7.01 -11.54 2.57
CA GLN A 12 -8.24 -11.71 1.80
C GLN A 12 -8.06 -11.16 0.38
N LEU A 13 -7.49 -9.96 0.24
CA LEU A 13 -7.29 -9.32 -1.06
C LEU A 13 -6.43 -10.17 -1.99
N VAL A 14 -5.33 -10.74 -1.50
CA VAL A 14 -4.43 -11.63 -2.28
C VAL A 14 -5.11 -12.94 -2.68
N ARG A 15 -6.10 -13.41 -1.91
CA ARG A 15 -6.82 -14.67 -2.17
C ARG A 15 -8.02 -14.51 -3.11
N LEU A 16 -8.38 -13.28 -3.49
CA LEU A 16 -9.47 -13.04 -4.41
C LEU A 16 -9.14 -13.64 -5.79
N ALA A 17 -10.07 -14.42 -6.34
CA ALA A 17 -9.96 -14.99 -7.68
C ALA A 17 -10.45 -14.01 -8.77
N VAL A 18 -10.48 -12.71 -8.47
CA VAL A 18 -10.94 -11.65 -9.37
C VAL A 18 -9.92 -10.51 -9.40
N PRO A 19 -9.79 -9.79 -10.53
CA PRO A 19 -8.94 -8.61 -10.58
C PRO A 19 -9.40 -7.52 -9.60
N THR A 20 -8.44 -6.89 -8.95
CA THR A 20 -8.64 -5.80 -8.00
C THR A 20 -8.01 -4.51 -8.50
N MET A 21 -8.67 -3.38 -8.25
CA MET A 21 -8.20 -2.07 -8.67
C MET A 21 -8.37 -1.06 -7.55
N ALA A 22 -7.29 -0.36 -7.20
CA ALA A 22 -7.35 0.83 -6.36
C ALA A 22 -7.56 2.06 -7.25
N VAL A 23 -8.60 2.85 -6.98
CA VAL A 23 -8.84 4.14 -7.62
C VAL A 23 -8.52 5.23 -6.60
N VAL A 24 -7.48 6.00 -6.86
CA VAL A 24 -6.92 6.96 -5.90
C VAL A 24 -7.19 8.39 -6.35
N ARG A 25 -7.76 9.16 -5.42
CA ARG A 25 -7.95 10.61 -5.52
C ARG A 25 -7.49 11.23 -4.21
N GLY A 26 -6.65 12.26 -4.28
CA GLY A 26 -6.05 12.88 -3.10
C GLY A 26 -5.04 11.98 -2.38
N GLN A 27 -4.98 12.08 -1.05
CA GLN A 27 -3.96 11.41 -0.24
C GLN A 27 -4.21 9.91 -0.10
N CYS A 28 -3.22 9.11 -0.50
CA CYS A 28 -3.13 7.67 -0.29
C CYS A 28 -1.85 7.40 0.50
N LEU A 29 -1.95 7.51 1.83
CA LEU A 29 -0.81 7.47 2.73
C LEU A 29 -0.92 6.30 3.71
N GLY A 30 0.23 5.76 4.12
CA GLY A 30 0.34 4.72 5.12
C GLY A 30 -0.52 3.50 4.82
N GLY A 31 -1.36 3.08 5.77
CA GLY A 31 -2.27 1.94 5.57
C GLY A 31 -3.18 2.02 4.33
N GLY A 32 -3.50 3.23 3.85
CA GLY A 32 -4.22 3.43 2.59
C GLY A 32 -3.36 3.12 1.35
N MET A 33 -2.08 3.53 1.37
CA MET A 33 -1.10 3.17 0.34
C MET A 33 -0.80 1.67 0.38
N GLU A 34 -0.68 1.10 1.58
CA GLU A 34 -0.51 -0.34 1.76
C GLU A 34 -1.64 -1.10 1.08
N LEU A 35 -2.90 -0.71 1.30
CA LEU A 35 -4.03 -1.38 0.65
C LEU A 35 -3.95 -1.27 -0.88
N ALA A 36 -3.61 -0.08 -1.40
CA ALA A 36 -3.46 0.14 -2.83
C ALA A 36 -2.35 -0.73 -3.45
N LEU A 37 -1.23 -0.92 -2.76
CA LEU A 37 -0.10 -1.74 -3.23
C LEU A 37 -0.46 -3.21 -3.42
N PHE A 38 -1.42 -3.73 -2.65
CA PHE A 38 -1.89 -5.11 -2.78
C PHE A 38 -2.97 -5.30 -3.86
N CYS A 39 -3.52 -4.23 -4.43
CA CYS A 39 -4.37 -4.34 -5.63
C CYS A 39 -3.54 -4.73 -6.86
N ASN A 40 -4.19 -5.38 -7.83
CA ASN A 40 -3.55 -5.71 -9.11
C ASN A 40 -3.21 -4.42 -9.88
N PHE A 41 -4.18 -3.51 -9.96
CA PHE A 41 -4.05 -2.22 -10.66
C PHE A 41 -4.20 -1.05 -9.69
N ILE A 42 -3.47 0.03 -9.97
CA ILE A 42 -3.64 1.32 -9.30
C ILE A 42 -3.90 2.35 -10.39
N VAL A 43 -5.02 3.04 -10.29
CA VAL A 43 -5.37 4.16 -11.18
C VAL A 43 -5.47 5.41 -10.32
N ALA A 44 -4.71 6.43 -10.69
CA ALA A 44 -4.57 7.66 -9.94
C ALA A 44 -5.07 8.84 -10.78
N ASP A 45 -5.81 9.76 -10.16
CA ASP A 45 -6.05 11.06 -10.77
C ASP A 45 -4.85 12.02 -10.53
N ARG A 46 -4.93 13.24 -11.09
CA ARG A 46 -3.86 14.23 -10.96
C ARG A 46 -3.67 14.79 -9.55
N THR A 47 -4.62 14.53 -8.65
CA THR A 47 -4.57 14.98 -7.24
C THR A 47 -3.97 13.92 -6.33
N ALA A 48 -3.73 12.71 -6.85
CA ALA A 48 -3.25 11.60 -6.07
C ALA A 48 -1.84 11.86 -5.52
N MET A 49 -1.67 11.63 -4.22
CA MET A 49 -0.37 11.65 -3.54
C MET A 49 -0.18 10.35 -2.79
N PHE A 50 0.97 9.70 -3.00
CA PHE A 50 1.33 8.43 -2.38
C PHE A 50 2.51 8.64 -1.42
N GLY A 51 2.53 7.91 -0.31
CA GLY A 51 3.65 7.97 0.62
C GLY A 51 3.50 7.10 1.85
N GLN A 52 4.63 6.83 2.50
CA GLN A 52 4.73 6.09 3.76
C GLN A 52 5.29 6.99 4.87
N PRO A 53 4.47 7.89 5.45
CA PRO A 53 4.94 8.84 6.46
C PRO A 53 5.22 8.21 7.83
N GLU A 54 5.04 6.90 7.99
CA GLU A 54 5.27 6.10 9.19
C GLU A 54 6.61 6.40 9.88
N ILE A 55 7.67 6.64 9.10
CA ILE A 55 9.01 6.89 9.63
C ILE A 55 9.07 8.16 10.47
N ILE A 56 8.22 9.15 10.18
CA ILE A 56 8.10 10.40 10.95
C ILE A 56 7.59 10.09 12.37
N LEU A 57 6.83 9.01 12.54
CA LEU A 57 6.29 8.54 13.82
C LEU A 57 7.22 7.50 14.49
N GLY A 58 8.39 7.22 13.93
CA GLY A 58 9.34 6.24 14.46
C GLY A 58 8.92 4.78 14.25
N VAL A 59 8.06 4.52 13.28
CA VAL A 59 7.64 3.17 12.88
C VAL A 59 7.90 2.93 11.39
N PHE A 60 7.81 1.69 10.94
CA PHE A 60 7.97 1.34 9.52
C PHE A 60 6.65 0.73 9.00
N PRO A 61 6.37 0.82 7.68
CA PRO A 61 5.13 0.31 7.08
C PRO A 61 5.25 -1.18 6.69
N PRO A 62 4.73 -2.14 7.49
CA PRO A 62 5.12 -3.54 7.33
C PRO A 62 4.57 -4.20 6.05
N PRO A 63 3.27 -4.09 5.70
CA PRO A 63 2.77 -4.51 4.39
C PRO A 63 3.47 -3.80 3.20
N ALA A 64 3.72 -2.49 3.30
CA ALA A 64 4.38 -1.77 2.21
C ALA A 64 5.81 -2.28 1.97
N SER A 65 6.56 -2.57 3.03
CA SER A 65 7.95 -3.04 2.94
C SER A 65 8.09 -4.33 2.12
N VAL A 66 7.01 -5.14 2.03
CA VAL A 66 6.98 -6.37 1.22
C VAL A 66 6.56 -6.10 -0.23
N MET A 67 5.58 -5.21 -0.44
CA MET A 67 4.94 -5.02 -1.75
C MET A 67 5.47 -3.85 -2.55
N LEU A 68 5.92 -2.78 -1.90
CA LEU A 68 6.41 -1.56 -2.56
C LEU A 68 7.61 -1.88 -3.47
N PRO A 69 8.67 -2.60 -3.03
CA PRO A 69 9.78 -2.97 -3.91
C PRO A 69 9.35 -3.77 -5.14
N ARG A 70 8.26 -4.54 -5.06
CA ARG A 70 7.71 -5.31 -6.20
C ARG A 70 6.99 -4.43 -7.21
N LYS A 71 6.53 -3.24 -6.82
CA LYS A 71 5.81 -2.29 -7.68
C LYS A 71 6.75 -1.25 -8.30
N VAL A 72 7.75 -0.78 -7.55
CA VAL A 72 8.62 0.34 -7.98
C VAL A 72 10.11 0.00 -8.07
N GLY A 73 10.50 -1.22 -7.71
CA GLY A 73 11.90 -1.63 -7.58
C GLY A 73 12.50 -1.27 -6.22
N GLN A 74 13.53 -2.01 -5.80
CA GLN A 74 14.13 -1.86 -4.47
C GLN A 74 14.70 -0.46 -4.25
N SER A 75 15.49 0.05 -5.19
CA SER A 75 16.15 1.35 -5.03
C SER A 75 15.16 2.51 -4.87
N HIS A 76 14.00 2.46 -5.52
CA HIS A 76 12.99 3.52 -5.35
C HIS A 76 12.19 3.32 -4.06
N ALA A 77 11.99 2.06 -3.64
CA ALA A 77 11.34 1.78 -2.36
C ALA A 77 12.18 2.19 -1.15
N ASP A 78 13.50 2.11 -1.24
CA ASP A 78 14.42 2.51 -0.17
C ASP A 78 14.58 4.04 -0.04
N ASP A 79 14.34 4.78 -1.13
CA ASP A 79 14.41 6.25 -1.20
C ASP A 79 13.13 6.94 -0.67
N LEU A 80 12.01 6.19 -0.63
CA LEU A 80 10.67 6.64 -0.25
C LEU A 80 10.45 6.66 1.27
#